data_AF-A0A959GNT9-F1
#
_entry.id   AF-A0A959GNT9-F1
#
_cell.length_a   1.000
_cell.length_b   1.000
_cell.length_c   1.000
_cell.angle_alpha   90.00
_cell.angle_beta   90.00
_cell.angle_gamma   90.00
#
_symmetry.space_group_name_H-M   'P 1'
#
loop_
_entity.id
_entity.type
_entity.pdbx_description
1 polymer ?
#
loop_
_entity_poly.entity_id
_entity_poly.type
_entity_poly.pdbx_seq_one_letter_code
_entity_poly.pdbx_strand_id
1 'polypeptide(L)'
;MKYGFAIDTFQLLGRSIRSGQFLADILLAQQVDYPSIERIVANSKDVFDVRHFQVGKPYTILTKDSTQQAEYLIYEPNVYEYIVFELKGENKVERHQREVTTEVQSAAGTLESSLWNAIVGQGLSYDLAAKMEDALQWSIDFHHLQKNDEFKLVYEQQFIEGEKVGIGQVHAAYYKTGDNEYHAIYYDNGKTDGYYDLEGRPMKRGFLKSPVKYSRISSYYNLNRFHPILKRRRPHFGTDYAAPYGTPILAVGDGVVLKASYTKGNGNFVKIKHDGTYQTQYLHMQKFGQGIKSGAHVKQGQVIGYVGSTGLATGPHVCFRFWKDGKQVNHLNLKFPPAKPLPDEDMPQFMELRDQYISLLDKASPVKVDDSSPTVEKGNP
;
A
#
# COMPACT_ATOMS: atom_id res chain seq x y z
N MET A 1 0.40 -11.30 33.61
CA MET A 1 -0.78 -11.70 32.83
C MET A 1 -0.33 -11.97 31.40
N LYS A 2 -0.83 -13.02 30.73
CA LYS A 2 -0.60 -13.27 29.30
C LYS A 2 -1.91 -13.75 28.67
N TYR A 3 -2.29 -13.18 27.51
CA TYR A 3 -3.58 -13.43 26.87
C TYR A 3 -4.81 -13.19 27.77
N GLY A 4 -4.72 -12.27 28.72
CA GLY A 4 -5.76 -12.04 29.73
C GLY A 4 -5.82 -13.06 30.87
N PHE A 5 -4.90 -14.04 30.91
CA PHE A 5 -4.82 -15.04 31.99
C PHE A 5 -3.66 -14.77 32.96
N ALA A 6 -3.86 -15.12 34.23
CA ALA A 6 -2.83 -15.08 35.26
C ALA A 6 -1.88 -16.27 35.09
N ILE A 7 -0.61 -15.96 34.83
CA ILE A 7 0.43 -16.95 34.46
C ILE A 7 0.90 -17.81 35.65
N ASP A 8 0.55 -17.41 36.87
CA ASP A 8 0.74 -18.18 38.10
C ASP A 8 -0.33 -19.28 38.28
N THR A 9 -1.44 -19.20 37.55
CA THR A 9 -2.58 -20.12 37.64
C THR A 9 -2.54 -21.21 36.56
N PHE A 10 -1.88 -20.96 35.44
CA PHE A 10 -1.83 -21.87 34.29
C PHE A 10 -0.40 -22.16 33.86
N GLN A 11 -0.15 -23.41 33.48
CA GLN A 11 1.00 -23.81 32.69
C GLN A 11 0.73 -23.50 31.22
N LEU A 12 1.67 -22.81 30.57
CA LEU A 12 1.58 -22.43 29.16
C LEU A 12 2.49 -23.32 28.32
N LEU A 13 1.89 -24.09 27.41
CA LEU A 13 2.62 -24.93 26.46
C LEU A 13 2.55 -24.33 25.06
N GLY A 14 3.57 -23.56 24.68
CA GLY A 14 3.70 -22.98 23.36
C GLY A 14 4.15 -24.00 22.30
N ARG A 15 3.47 -24.02 21.16
CA ARG A 15 3.76 -24.87 20.00
C ARG A 15 3.47 -24.13 18.70
N SER A 16 3.80 -24.75 17.57
CA SER A 16 3.44 -24.23 16.24
C SER A 16 2.69 -25.30 15.45
N ILE A 17 1.77 -24.86 14.58
CA ILE A 17 0.99 -25.77 13.73
C ILE A 17 1.92 -26.47 12.74
N ARG A 18 1.88 -27.81 12.73
CA ARG A 18 2.68 -28.62 11.81
C ARG A 18 1.94 -28.83 10.48
N SER A 19 2.70 -29.16 9.43
CA SER A 19 2.11 -29.52 8.14
C SER A 19 1.16 -30.71 8.29
N GLY A 20 -0.05 -30.59 7.73
CA GLY A 20 -1.10 -31.61 7.82
C GLY A 20 -1.76 -31.76 9.21
N GLN A 21 -1.45 -30.89 10.18
CA GLN A 21 -2.07 -30.92 11.49
C GLN A 21 -3.35 -30.07 11.49
N PHE A 22 -4.48 -30.68 11.82
CA PHE A 22 -5.78 -30.02 11.94
C PHE A 22 -6.08 -29.65 13.41
N LEU A 23 -7.05 -28.77 13.61
CA LEU A 23 -7.51 -28.40 14.95
C LEU A 23 -7.96 -29.64 15.74
N ALA A 24 -8.70 -30.55 15.12
CA ALA A 24 -9.15 -31.78 15.75
C ALA A 24 -7.97 -32.61 16.29
N ASP A 25 -6.86 -32.72 15.55
CA ASP A 25 -5.68 -33.46 16.00
C ASP A 25 -5.04 -32.83 17.24
N ILE A 26 -5.00 -31.49 17.30
CA ILE A 26 -4.49 -30.74 18.45
C ILE A 26 -5.38 -30.99 19.66
N LEU A 27 -6.70 -30.87 19.49
CA LEU A 27 -7.68 -30.99 20.58
C LEU A 27 -7.77 -32.42 21.12
N LEU A 28 -7.78 -33.43 20.25
CA LEU A 28 -7.76 -34.84 20.66
C LEU A 28 -6.49 -35.17 21.46
N ALA A 29 -5.34 -34.62 21.06
CA ALA A 29 -4.09 -34.78 21.80
C ALA A 29 -4.12 -34.11 23.20
N GLN A 30 -5.06 -33.17 23.43
CA GLN A 30 -5.31 -32.54 24.73
C GLN A 30 -6.50 -33.15 25.48
N GLN A 31 -6.93 -34.37 25.09
CA GLN A 31 -8.02 -35.11 25.71
C GLN A 31 -9.40 -34.42 25.60
N VAL A 32 -9.60 -33.58 24.58
CA VAL A 32 -10.92 -33.01 24.26
C VAL A 32 -11.73 -34.03 23.46
N ASP A 33 -12.98 -34.27 23.87
CA ASP A 33 -13.86 -35.24 23.24
C ASP A 33 -14.49 -34.71 21.93
N TYR A 34 -14.91 -35.63 21.06
CA TYR A 34 -15.50 -35.27 19.76
C TYR A 34 -16.71 -34.32 19.85
N PRO A 35 -17.68 -34.50 20.78
CA PRO A 35 -18.79 -33.56 20.92
C PRO A 35 -18.33 -32.13 21.25
N SER A 36 -17.31 -31.96 22.09
CA SER A 36 -16.76 -30.62 22.37
C SER A 36 -16.01 -30.07 21.17
N ILE A 37 -15.27 -30.89 20.42
CA ILE A 37 -14.62 -30.45 19.17
C ILE A 37 -15.66 -29.94 18.16
N GLU A 38 -16.76 -30.67 17.96
CA GLU A 38 -17.84 -30.22 17.07
C GLU A 38 -18.46 -28.90 17.53
N ARG A 39 -18.71 -28.73 18.83
CA ARG A 39 -19.19 -27.46 19.41
C ARG A 39 -18.20 -26.33 19.20
N ILE A 40 -16.91 -26.56 19.45
CA ILE A 40 -15.86 -25.57 19.22
C ILE A 40 -15.86 -25.11 17.76
N VAL A 41 -15.88 -26.06 16.81
CA VAL A 41 -15.90 -25.75 15.38
C VAL A 41 -17.18 -25.01 14.97
N ALA A 42 -18.32 -25.35 15.57
CA ALA A 42 -19.57 -24.64 15.31
C ALA A 42 -19.54 -23.20 15.85
N ASN A 43 -19.13 -23.03 17.10
CA ASN A 43 -19.03 -21.73 17.78
C ASN A 43 -17.96 -20.82 17.18
N SER A 44 -16.93 -21.39 16.55
CA SER A 44 -15.87 -20.59 15.93
C SER A 44 -16.28 -19.98 14.60
N LYS A 45 -17.32 -20.47 13.90
CA LYS A 45 -17.58 -20.08 12.49
C LYS A 45 -17.65 -18.57 12.26
N ASP A 46 -18.30 -17.85 13.17
CA ASP A 46 -18.49 -16.40 13.05
C ASP A 46 -17.30 -15.59 13.60
N VAL A 47 -16.40 -16.24 14.34
CA VAL A 47 -15.23 -15.60 14.98
C VAL A 47 -13.96 -15.88 14.20
N PHE A 48 -13.73 -17.14 13.84
CA PHE A 48 -12.61 -17.63 13.07
C PHE A 48 -12.92 -19.00 12.43
N ASP A 49 -12.83 -19.06 11.11
CA ASP A 49 -12.93 -20.31 10.37
C ASP A 49 -11.66 -21.15 10.56
N VAL A 50 -11.81 -22.28 11.24
CA VAL A 50 -10.74 -23.21 11.62
C VAL A 50 -9.98 -23.79 10.42
N ARG A 51 -10.53 -23.68 9.20
CA ARG A 51 -9.83 -24.05 7.97
C ARG A 51 -8.70 -23.08 7.61
N HIS A 52 -8.68 -21.89 8.21
CA HIS A 52 -7.63 -20.90 8.06
C HIS A 52 -6.50 -21.03 9.09
N PHE A 53 -6.42 -22.13 9.84
CA PHE A 53 -5.21 -22.48 10.59
C PHE A 53 -4.02 -22.56 9.62
N GLN A 54 -2.96 -21.81 9.89
CA GLN A 54 -1.79 -21.73 9.01
C GLN A 54 -0.61 -22.48 9.60
N VAL A 55 0.06 -23.27 8.76
CA VAL A 55 1.29 -23.97 9.14
C VAL A 55 2.33 -22.98 9.62
N GLY A 56 3.03 -23.31 10.70
CA GLY A 56 4.07 -22.49 11.33
C GLY A 56 3.54 -21.42 12.29
N LYS A 57 2.23 -21.13 12.32
CA LYS A 57 1.68 -20.16 13.27
C LYS A 57 1.67 -20.71 14.70
N PRO A 58 1.97 -19.86 15.70
CA PRO A 58 2.01 -20.30 17.08
C PRO A 58 0.61 -20.55 17.63
N TYR A 59 0.54 -21.52 18.54
CA TYR A 59 -0.59 -21.71 19.45
C TYR A 59 -0.07 -22.07 20.84
N THR A 60 -0.82 -21.68 21.87
CA THR A 60 -0.51 -21.98 23.26
C THR A 60 -1.64 -22.79 23.88
N ILE A 61 -1.32 -23.88 24.55
CA ILE A 61 -2.28 -24.63 25.37
C ILE A 61 -2.15 -24.18 26.81
N LEU A 62 -3.28 -23.87 27.45
CA LEU A 62 -3.34 -23.53 28.88
C LEU A 62 -3.96 -24.69 29.65
N THR A 63 -3.24 -25.12 30.68
CA THR A 63 -3.64 -26.20 31.59
C THR A 63 -3.35 -25.76 33.02
N LYS A 64 -4.19 -26.15 34.00
CA LYS A 64 -3.89 -25.91 35.43
C LYS A 64 -2.82 -26.86 35.97
N ASP A 65 -2.76 -28.08 35.45
CA ASP A 65 -1.73 -29.07 35.76
C ASP A 65 -1.50 -29.99 34.56
N SER A 66 -0.25 -30.36 34.32
CA SER A 66 0.25 -31.26 33.27
C SER A 66 -0.50 -32.59 33.12
N THR A 67 -1.21 -33.02 34.16
CA THR A 67 -2.01 -34.27 34.17
C THR A 67 -3.48 -34.09 33.80
N GLN A 68 -3.97 -32.85 33.71
CA GLN A 68 -5.36 -32.52 33.47
C GLN A 68 -5.63 -32.14 32.01
N GLN A 69 -6.88 -32.30 31.58
CA GLN A 69 -7.37 -31.80 30.30
C GLN A 69 -7.08 -30.30 30.18
N ALA A 70 -6.64 -29.87 28.99
CA ALA A 70 -6.41 -28.46 28.72
C ALA A 70 -7.72 -27.66 28.86
N GLU A 71 -7.62 -26.44 29.38
CA GLU A 71 -8.78 -25.55 29.55
C GLU A 71 -8.93 -24.58 28.40
N TYR A 72 -7.82 -24.13 27.81
CA TYR A 72 -7.85 -23.22 26.67
C TYR A 72 -6.81 -23.58 25.60
N LEU A 73 -7.16 -23.31 24.35
CA LEU A 73 -6.22 -23.21 23.24
C LEU A 73 -6.22 -21.76 22.75
N ILE A 74 -5.05 -21.18 22.60
CA ILE A 74 -4.87 -19.82 22.12
C ILE A 74 -4.14 -19.89 20.79
N TYR A 75 -4.78 -19.43 19.73
CA TYR A 75 -4.19 -19.40 18.40
C TYR A 75 -3.84 -17.96 18.00
N GLU A 76 -2.65 -17.76 17.47
CA GLU A 76 -2.14 -16.44 17.07
C GLU A 76 -2.04 -16.37 15.53
N PRO A 77 -3.11 -15.97 14.82
CA PRO A 77 -3.08 -15.88 13.36
C PRO A 77 -2.04 -14.84 12.87
N ASN A 78 -1.85 -13.77 13.64
CA ASN A 78 -0.85 -12.74 13.42
C ASN A 78 -0.43 -12.11 14.76
N VAL A 79 0.46 -11.13 14.73
CA VAL A 79 1.01 -10.49 15.93
C VAL A 79 0.04 -9.56 16.64
N TYR A 80 -1.03 -9.11 15.97
CA TYR A 80 -1.98 -8.10 16.48
C TYR A 80 -3.20 -8.70 17.17
N GLU A 81 -3.56 -9.94 16.86
CA GLU A 81 -4.74 -10.58 17.43
C GLU A 81 -4.46 -12.04 17.80
N TYR A 82 -5.26 -12.55 18.72
CA TYR A 82 -5.27 -13.96 19.09
C TYR A 82 -6.71 -14.42 19.30
N ILE A 83 -6.91 -15.73 19.15
CA ILE A 83 -8.21 -16.37 19.28
C ILE A 83 -8.13 -17.34 20.44
N VAL A 84 -9.04 -17.18 21.40
CA VAL A 84 -9.15 -18.03 22.58
C VAL A 84 -10.26 -19.03 22.34
N PHE A 85 -9.92 -20.31 22.40
CA PHE A 85 -10.84 -21.43 22.36
C PHE A 85 -10.95 -22.01 23.77
N GLU A 86 -12.13 -21.91 24.37
CA GLU A 86 -12.45 -22.58 25.62
C GLU A 86 -12.66 -24.08 25.34
N LEU A 87 -11.84 -24.93 25.96
CA LEU A 87 -11.86 -26.38 25.74
C LEU A 87 -12.74 -27.11 26.74
N LYS A 88 -13.05 -26.48 27.87
CA LYS A 88 -13.88 -27.01 28.95
C LYS A 88 -14.98 -26.01 29.29
N GLY A 89 -16.23 -26.47 29.38
CA GLY A 89 -17.37 -25.60 29.67
C GLY A 89 -18.28 -25.44 28.45
N GLU A 90 -18.60 -24.20 28.08
CA GLU A 90 -19.54 -23.89 27.00
C GLU A 90 -18.89 -23.93 25.61
N ASN A 91 -17.58 -24.15 25.55
CA ASN A 91 -16.79 -24.17 24.31
C ASN A 91 -16.86 -22.85 23.54
N LYS A 92 -16.78 -21.73 24.26
CA LYS A 92 -16.75 -20.38 23.67
C LYS A 92 -15.49 -20.17 22.85
N VAL A 93 -15.64 -19.37 21.80
CA VAL A 93 -14.53 -18.93 20.96
C VAL A 93 -14.58 -17.43 20.87
N GLU A 94 -13.50 -16.76 21.21
CA GLU A 94 -13.43 -15.30 21.25
C GLU A 94 -12.18 -14.80 20.53
N ARG A 95 -12.34 -13.68 19.82
CA ARG A 95 -11.22 -12.98 19.19
C ARG A 95 -10.85 -11.78 20.03
N HIS A 96 -9.57 -11.66 20.34
CA HIS A 96 -9.01 -10.60 21.17
C HIS A 96 -7.97 -9.84 20.36
N GLN A 97 -8.10 -8.51 20.31
CA GLN A 97 -7.07 -7.63 19.77
C GLN A 97 -6.05 -7.34 20.87
N ARG A 98 -4.76 -7.37 20.52
CA ARG A 98 -3.70 -6.94 21.43
C ARG A 98 -3.67 -5.42 21.47
N GLU A 99 -3.34 -4.90 22.65
CA GLU A 99 -3.07 -3.49 22.81
C GLU A 99 -1.79 -3.14 22.06
N VAL A 100 -1.91 -2.24 21.08
CA VAL A 100 -0.79 -1.72 20.30
C VAL A 100 -0.44 -0.35 20.87
N THR A 101 0.78 -0.20 21.35
CA THR A 101 1.33 1.11 21.69
C THR A 101 2.14 1.64 20.51
N THR A 102 2.16 2.96 20.34
CA THR A 102 2.87 3.63 19.24
C THR A 102 3.84 4.65 19.79
N GLU A 103 5.05 4.67 19.24
CA GLU A 103 6.03 5.73 19.50
C GLU A 103 6.42 6.41 18.19
N VAL A 104 6.50 7.74 18.20
CA VAL A 104 7.00 8.48 17.04
C VAL A 104 8.53 8.39 17.00
N GLN A 105 9.06 7.86 15.90
CA GLN A 105 10.49 7.73 15.65
C GLN A 105 10.88 8.47 14.37
N SER A 106 12.17 8.81 14.26
CA SER A 106 12.75 9.37 13.05
C SER A 106 13.81 8.44 12.46
N ALA A 107 13.91 8.40 11.14
CA ALA A 107 14.98 7.70 10.43
C ALA A 107 15.54 8.59 9.31
N ALA A 108 16.80 8.37 8.93
CA ALA A 108 17.44 9.08 7.84
C ALA A 108 18.46 8.19 7.12
N GLY A 109 18.70 8.42 5.84
CA GLY A 109 19.65 7.63 5.07
C GLY A 109 19.95 8.17 3.68
N THR A 110 20.86 7.50 2.99
CA THR A 110 21.26 7.81 1.61
C THR A 110 20.99 6.63 0.69
N LEU A 111 20.61 6.91 -0.56
CA LEU A 111 20.32 5.90 -1.57
C LEU A 111 21.60 5.47 -2.28
N GLU A 112 21.87 4.17 -2.31
CA GLU A 112 22.93 3.61 -3.15
C GLU A 112 22.43 3.07 -4.49
N SER A 113 21.23 2.48 -4.51
CA SER A 113 20.67 1.80 -5.68
C SER A 113 19.15 1.96 -5.80
N SER A 114 18.40 1.52 -4.78
CA SER A 114 16.96 1.67 -4.70
C SER A 114 16.55 2.11 -3.30
N LEU A 115 15.40 2.78 -3.19
CA LEU A 115 14.86 3.21 -1.90
C LEU A 115 14.67 2.03 -0.95
N TRP A 116 14.16 0.91 -1.49
CA TRP A 116 13.95 -0.33 -0.76
C TRP A 116 15.24 -0.90 -0.16
N ASN A 117 16.31 -0.98 -0.96
CA ASN A 117 17.59 -1.49 -0.48
C ASN A 117 18.24 -0.54 0.55
N ALA A 118 18.08 0.77 0.38
CA ALA A 118 18.62 1.76 1.30
C ALA A 118 17.96 1.70 2.67
N ILE A 119 16.63 1.56 2.71
CA ILE A 119 15.85 1.47 3.94
C ILE A 119 16.14 0.13 4.64
N VAL A 120 16.04 -0.99 3.92
CA VAL A 120 16.30 -2.32 4.50
C VAL A 120 17.75 -2.50 4.92
N GLY A 121 18.70 -1.95 4.16
CA GLY A 121 20.12 -1.98 4.48
C GLY A 121 20.49 -1.24 5.76
N GLN A 122 19.63 -0.35 6.25
CA GLN A 122 19.78 0.34 7.53
C GLN A 122 19.02 -0.34 8.68
N GLY A 123 18.51 -1.55 8.47
CA GLY A 123 17.73 -2.30 9.47
C GLY A 123 16.31 -1.79 9.66
N LEU A 124 15.80 -0.95 8.75
CA LEU A 124 14.42 -0.49 8.75
C LEU A 124 13.51 -1.46 7.99
N SER A 125 12.21 -1.47 8.30
CA SER A 125 11.29 -2.47 7.75
C SER A 125 10.92 -2.19 6.28
N TYR A 126 10.60 -3.25 5.54
CA TYR A 126 10.00 -3.15 4.20
C TYR A 126 8.71 -2.32 4.19
N ASP A 127 7.91 -2.42 5.25
CA ASP A 127 6.66 -1.66 5.38
C ASP A 127 6.91 -0.14 5.43
N LEU A 128 7.98 0.30 6.10
CA LEU A 128 8.37 1.70 6.13
C LEU A 128 8.76 2.22 4.73
N ALA A 129 9.47 1.40 3.94
CA ALA A 129 9.82 1.76 2.56
C ALA A 129 8.59 1.93 1.68
N ALA A 130 7.61 1.03 1.80
CA ALA A 130 6.34 1.12 1.08
C ALA A 130 5.59 2.41 1.42
N LYS A 131 5.47 2.72 2.71
CA LYS A 131 4.76 3.92 3.18
C LYS A 131 5.46 5.22 2.79
N MET A 132 6.79 5.23 2.75
CA MET A 132 7.55 6.37 2.23
C MET A 132 7.28 6.58 0.74
N GLU A 133 7.32 5.51 -0.06
CA GLU A 133 6.97 5.58 -1.48
C GLU A 133 5.55 6.16 -1.63
N ASP A 134 4.60 5.70 -0.81
CA ASP A 134 3.23 6.20 -0.85
C ASP A 134 3.09 7.70 -0.55
N ALA A 135 3.86 8.20 0.43
CA ALA A 135 3.87 9.62 0.80
C ALA A 135 4.44 10.53 -0.31
N LEU A 136 5.47 10.04 -1.02
CA LEU A 136 6.28 10.87 -1.92
C LEU A 136 6.06 10.60 -3.42
N GLN A 137 5.34 9.52 -3.81
CA GLN A 137 5.13 9.10 -5.21
C GLN A 137 4.53 10.20 -6.11
N TRP A 138 3.88 11.19 -5.51
CA TRP A 138 3.22 12.27 -6.22
C TRP A 138 4.17 13.42 -6.60
N SER A 139 5.20 13.61 -5.78
CA SER A 139 6.18 14.69 -5.93
C SER A 139 7.42 14.23 -6.70
N ILE A 140 7.82 12.97 -6.50
CA ILE A 140 9.10 12.39 -6.93
C ILE A 140 8.86 11.34 -8.01
N ASP A 141 9.79 11.24 -8.96
CA ASP A 141 9.83 10.15 -9.93
C ASP A 141 10.82 9.07 -9.45
N PHE A 142 10.30 8.03 -8.79
CA PHE A 142 11.11 6.92 -8.27
C PHE A 142 11.75 6.04 -9.35
N HIS A 143 11.52 6.31 -10.65
CA HIS A 143 12.21 5.63 -11.74
C HIS A 143 13.58 6.23 -12.08
N HIS A 144 13.89 7.42 -11.58
CA HIS A 144 15.14 8.15 -11.84
C HIS A 144 15.93 8.44 -10.55
N LEU A 145 15.90 7.51 -9.58
CA LEU A 145 16.65 7.63 -8.34
C LEU A 145 18.15 7.68 -8.63
N GLN A 146 18.85 8.60 -7.97
CA GLN A 146 20.29 8.77 -8.12
C GLN A 146 21.01 8.24 -6.88
N LYS A 147 22.23 7.76 -7.11
CA LYS A 147 23.15 7.45 -6.03
C LYS A 147 23.44 8.74 -5.24
N ASN A 148 23.44 8.63 -3.91
CA ASN A 148 23.60 9.72 -2.94
C ASN A 148 22.37 10.61 -2.71
N ASP A 149 21.20 10.26 -3.25
CA ASP A 149 19.96 10.92 -2.81
C ASP A 149 19.76 10.68 -1.31
N GLU A 150 19.23 11.67 -0.59
CA GLU A 150 19.01 11.60 0.86
C GLU A 150 17.52 11.42 1.16
N PHE A 151 17.20 10.66 2.20
CA PHE A 151 15.85 10.59 2.74
C PHE A 151 15.83 10.76 4.25
N LYS A 152 14.71 11.29 4.75
CA LYS A 152 14.40 11.33 6.19
C LYS A 152 12.92 11.06 6.39
N LEU A 153 12.57 10.43 7.50
CA LEU A 153 11.20 10.02 7.82
C LEU A 153 10.91 10.30 9.30
N VAL A 154 9.66 10.67 9.58
CA VAL A 154 9.05 10.66 10.91
C VAL A 154 7.84 9.75 10.83
N TYR A 155 7.81 8.70 11.66
CA TYR A 155 6.80 7.65 11.56
C TYR A 155 6.46 7.05 12.92
N GLU A 156 5.34 6.37 13.02
CA GLU A 156 4.96 5.61 14.20
C GLU A 156 5.56 4.20 14.15
N GLN A 157 6.34 3.84 15.16
CA GLN A 157 6.73 2.46 15.42
C GLN A 157 5.67 1.83 16.33
N GLN A 158 5.07 0.73 15.87
CA GLN A 158 4.10 -0.04 16.66
C GLN A 158 4.81 -1.08 17.53
N PHE A 159 4.36 -1.18 18.76
CA PHE A 159 4.83 -2.14 19.75
C PHE A 159 3.69 -2.95 20.34
N ILE A 160 3.96 -4.21 20.62
CA ILE A 160 3.10 -5.09 21.39
C ILE A 160 3.99 -5.78 22.42
N GLU A 161 3.65 -5.68 23.70
CA GLU A 161 4.43 -6.26 24.80
C GLU A 161 5.92 -5.84 24.79
N GLY A 162 6.21 -4.62 24.28
CA GLY A 162 7.57 -4.06 24.19
C GLY A 162 8.34 -4.44 22.91
N GLU A 163 7.80 -5.34 22.08
CA GLU A 163 8.43 -5.78 20.84
C GLU A 163 7.92 -4.98 19.63
N LYS A 164 8.82 -4.66 18.70
CA LYS A 164 8.48 -3.96 17.45
C LYS A 164 7.68 -4.89 16.53
N VAL A 165 6.44 -4.54 16.22
CA VAL A 165 5.53 -5.41 15.42
C VAL A 165 5.15 -4.84 14.05
N GLY A 166 5.27 -3.54 13.86
CA GLY A 166 4.84 -2.89 12.63
C GLY A 166 5.12 -1.41 12.59
N ILE A 167 4.71 -0.78 11.49
CA ILE A 167 4.82 0.67 11.29
C ILE A 167 3.39 1.23 11.20
N GLY A 168 3.12 2.30 11.94
CA GLY A 168 1.88 3.06 11.89
C GLY A 168 1.94 4.16 10.83
N GLN A 169 1.39 5.33 11.14
CA GLN A 169 1.37 6.45 10.20
C GLN A 169 2.78 7.00 9.92
N VAL A 170 3.07 7.34 8.66
CA VAL A 170 4.24 8.17 8.32
C VAL A 170 3.78 9.62 8.39
N HIS A 171 4.26 10.35 9.38
CA HIS A 171 3.88 11.73 9.70
C HIS A 171 4.59 12.74 8.81
N ALA A 172 5.86 12.50 8.48
CA ALA A 172 6.59 13.32 7.54
C ALA A 172 7.63 12.53 6.78
N ALA A 173 7.86 12.95 5.53
CA ALA A 173 8.91 12.42 4.68
C ALA A 173 9.66 13.56 4.00
N TYR A 174 10.97 13.44 3.96
CA TYR A 174 11.87 14.32 3.24
C TYR A 174 12.68 13.51 2.24
N TYR A 175 12.93 14.09 1.08
CA TYR A 175 13.80 13.51 0.08
C TYR A 175 14.55 14.59 -0.69
N LYS A 176 15.84 14.36 -0.91
CA LYS A 176 16.71 15.24 -1.69
C LYS A 176 17.35 14.49 -2.85
N THR A 177 17.24 15.08 -4.04
CA THR A 177 17.94 14.60 -5.23
C THR A 177 18.56 15.75 -6.01
N GLY A 178 19.88 15.71 -6.16
CA GLY A 178 20.67 16.87 -6.57
C GLY A 178 20.37 18.08 -5.68
N ASP A 179 19.96 19.19 -6.30
CA ASP A 179 19.59 20.44 -5.61
C ASP A 179 18.10 20.53 -5.25
N ASN A 180 17.31 19.50 -5.56
CA ASN A 180 15.86 19.52 -5.31
C ASN A 180 15.51 18.82 -4.00
N GLU A 181 14.75 19.52 -3.16
CA GLU A 181 14.26 19.02 -1.88
C GLU A 181 12.74 18.89 -1.91
N TYR A 182 12.24 17.78 -1.40
CA TYR A 182 10.82 17.45 -1.35
C TYR A 182 10.44 17.13 0.09
N HIS A 183 9.37 17.76 0.56
CA HIS A 183 8.78 17.50 1.87
C HIS A 183 7.33 17.07 1.68
N ALA A 184 6.92 16.04 2.42
CA ALA A 184 5.55 15.60 2.52
C ALA A 184 5.18 15.51 4.01
N ILE A 185 4.17 16.27 4.41
CA ILE A 185 3.67 16.36 5.78
C ILE A 185 2.26 15.78 5.81
N TYR A 186 2.05 14.74 6.61
CA TYR A 186 0.73 14.16 6.81
C TYR A 186 -0.10 15.10 7.69
N TYR A 187 -1.34 15.34 7.27
CA TYR A 187 -2.32 16.10 8.03
C TYR A 187 -3.68 15.42 7.90
N ASP A 188 -4.37 15.28 9.04
CA ASP A 188 -5.70 14.72 9.15
C ASP A 188 -6.50 15.50 10.21
N ASN A 189 -7.61 16.10 9.80
CA ASN A 189 -8.55 16.81 10.67
C ASN A 189 -9.92 16.11 10.76
N GLY A 190 -10.01 14.84 10.32
CA GLY A 190 -11.23 14.03 10.26
C GLY A 190 -12.16 14.38 9.08
N LYS A 191 -11.96 15.51 8.40
CA LYS A 191 -12.68 15.89 7.16
C LYS A 191 -11.81 15.70 5.92
N THR A 192 -10.54 16.01 6.04
CA THR A 192 -9.51 15.92 5.00
C THR A 192 -8.27 15.28 5.58
N ASP A 193 -7.79 14.25 4.89
CA ASP A 193 -6.56 13.54 5.21
C ASP A 193 -5.62 13.53 3.99
N GLY A 194 -4.31 13.53 4.25
CA GLY A 194 -3.32 13.31 3.20
C GLY A 194 -1.98 13.99 3.46
N TYR A 195 -1.12 13.91 2.44
CA TYR A 195 0.19 14.54 2.46
C TYR A 195 0.17 15.89 1.76
N TYR A 196 0.82 16.88 2.36
CA TYR A 196 0.91 18.26 1.89
C TYR A 196 2.37 18.73 1.85
N ASP A 197 2.70 19.68 0.97
CA ASP A 197 3.99 20.38 1.02
C ASP A 197 4.03 21.42 2.16
N LEU A 198 5.18 22.09 2.28
CA LEU A 198 5.45 23.10 3.29
C LEU A 198 4.48 24.30 3.25
N GLU A 199 3.84 24.54 2.10
CA GLU A 199 2.84 25.58 1.92
C GLU A 199 1.40 25.09 2.12
N GLY A 200 1.23 23.84 2.58
CA GLY A 200 -0.07 23.23 2.84
C GLY A 200 -0.80 22.80 1.56
N ARG A 201 -0.09 22.66 0.43
CA ARG A 201 -0.70 22.21 -0.84
C ARG A 201 -0.63 20.70 -0.94
N PRO A 202 -1.72 20.02 -1.33
CA PRO A 202 -1.74 18.56 -1.34
C PRO A 202 -0.69 18.02 -2.33
N MET A 203 0.11 17.07 -1.86
CA MET A 203 1.14 16.40 -2.64
C MET A 203 0.55 15.63 -3.81
N LYS A 204 -0.67 15.10 -3.62
CA LYS A 204 -1.47 14.48 -4.68
C LYS A 204 -1.75 15.52 -5.78
N ARG A 205 -0.86 15.59 -6.77
CA ARG A 205 -1.00 16.46 -7.94
C ARG A 205 -2.34 16.17 -8.61
N GLY A 206 -2.97 17.21 -9.17
CA GLY A 206 -4.29 17.09 -9.82
C GLY A 206 -4.37 15.94 -10.83
N PHE A 207 -3.25 15.56 -11.46
CA PHE A 207 -3.13 14.37 -12.30
C PHE A 207 -1.82 13.58 -12.11
N LEU A 208 -1.90 12.24 -12.15
CA LEU A 208 -0.77 11.33 -12.37
C LEU A 208 -0.08 11.67 -13.69
N LYS A 209 1.26 11.57 -13.72
CA LYS A 209 2.05 11.77 -14.94
C LYS A 209 1.81 10.70 -16.01
N SER A 210 1.46 9.47 -15.60
CA SER A 210 1.24 8.32 -16.48
C SER A 210 0.02 7.50 -16.03
N PRO A 211 -0.79 6.97 -16.95
CA PRO A 211 -1.92 6.10 -16.62
C PRO A 211 -1.52 4.62 -16.42
N VAL A 212 -0.24 4.25 -16.62
CA VAL A 212 0.23 2.86 -16.52
C VAL A 212 1.60 2.81 -15.85
N LYS A 213 1.72 2.00 -14.79
CA LYS A 213 3.00 1.75 -14.09
C LYS A 213 3.95 0.92 -14.99
N TYR A 214 5.25 1.18 -14.91
CA TYR A 214 6.30 0.44 -15.66
C TYR A 214 6.09 0.41 -17.19
N SER A 215 5.62 1.51 -17.76
CA SER A 215 5.39 1.65 -19.20
C SER A 215 6.43 2.56 -19.86
N ARG A 216 6.62 2.41 -21.18
CA ARG A 216 7.44 3.33 -21.98
C ARG A 216 6.58 4.09 -22.97
N ILE A 217 6.91 5.36 -23.23
CA ILE A 217 6.28 6.11 -24.30
C ILE A 217 6.77 5.56 -25.64
N SER A 218 5.85 5.00 -26.42
CA SER A 218 6.09 4.47 -27.76
C SER A 218 5.75 5.46 -28.87
N SER A 219 4.82 6.39 -28.60
CA SER A 219 4.46 7.47 -29.52
C SER A 219 4.00 8.69 -28.75
N TYR A 220 4.53 9.87 -29.09
CA TYR A 220 4.13 11.14 -28.49
C TYR A 220 2.91 11.76 -29.20
N TYR A 221 2.28 12.73 -28.53
CA TYR A 221 1.33 13.64 -29.17
C TYR A 221 2.01 14.36 -30.33
N ASN A 222 1.46 14.25 -31.53
CA ASN A 222 2.06 14.82 -32.73
C ASN A 222 1.02 15.08 -33.83
N LEU A 223 0.79 16.34 -34.16
CA LEU A 223 -0.20 16.76 -35.16
C LEU A 223 0.15 16.31 -36.59
N ASN A 224 1.41 15.97 -36.86
CA ASN A 224 1.90 15.57 -38.18
C ASN A 224 2.51 14.16 -38.21
N ARG A 225 2.02 13.24 -37.35
CA ARG A 225 2.51 11.85 -37.27
C ARG A 225 2.21 11.07 -38.55
N PHE A 226 3.15 10.25 -39.02
CA PHE A 226 2.86 9.24 -40.05
C PHE A 226 2.14 8.04 -39.43
N HIS A 227 0.98 7.66 -39.95
CA HIS A 227 0.18 6.55 -39.42
C HIS A 227 0.60 5.22 -40.06
N PRO A 228 1.17 4.25 -39.32
CA PRO A 228 1.76 3.04 -39.91
C PRO A 228 0.71 2.12 -40.57
N ILE A 229 -0.48 1.99 -39.97
CA ILE A 229 -1.57 1.16 -40.53
C ILE A 229 -2.19 1.81 -41.78
N LEU A 230 -2.57 3.08 -41.70
CA LEU A 230 -3.28 3.79 -42.78
C LEU A 230 -2.34 4.37 -43.86
N LYS A 231 -1.02 4.27 -43.65
CA LYS A 231 0.05 4.77 -44.54
C LYS A 231 -0.12 6.23 -45.00
N ARG A 232 -0.62 7.10 -44.12
CA ARG A 232 -0.82 8.54 -44.38
C ARG A 232 -0.46 9.39 -43.16
N ARG A 233 -0.11 10.67 -43.36
CA ARG A 233 0.09 11.60 -42.23
C ARG A 233 -1.26 11.92 -41.59
N ARG A 234 -1.34 11.77 -40.28
CA ARG A 234 -2.54 12.04 -39.48
C ARG A 234 -2.13 12.48 -38.07
N PRO A 235 -2.81 13.49 -37.50
CA PRO A 235 -2.61 13.87 -36.12
C PRO A 235 -2.77 12.69 -35.16
N HIS A 236 -1.83 12.59 -34.22
CA HIS A 236 -1.93 11.79 -33.02
C HIS A 236 -2.24 12.69 -31.84
N PHE A 237 -3.49 12.63 -31.37
CA PHE A 237 -3.99 13.50 -30.31
C PHE A 237 -3.83 12.90 -28.90
N GLY A 238 -2.85 12.03 -28.71
CA GLY A 238 -2.58 11.36 -27.45
C GLY A 238 -1.12 10.94 -27.32
N THR A 239 -0.80 10.25 -26.25
CA THR A 239 0.50 9.64 -25.97
C THR A 239 0.28 8.13 -25.83
N ASP A 240 1.04 7.34 -26.57
CA ASP A 240 0.92 5.87 -26.59
C ASP A 240 1.92 5.26 -25.60
N TYR A 241 1.41 4.69 -24.51
CA TYR A 241 2.18 3.98 -23.49
C TYR A 241 2.20 2.49 -23.79
N ALA A 242 3.34 1.97 -24.23
CA ALA A 242 3.51 0.54 -24.47
C ALA A 242 3.73 -0.17 -23.13
N ALA A 243 2.95 -1.21 -22.90
CA ALA A 243 2.99 -2.07 -21.73
C ALA A 243 2.45 -3.46 -22.10
N PRO A 244 2.80 -4.52 -21.34
CA PRO A 244 2.27 -5.86 -21.57
C PRO A 244 0.73 -5.89 -21.62
N TYR A 245 0.20 -6.84 -22.40
CA TYR A 245 -1.24 -7.08 -22.46
C TYR A 245 -1.76 -7.47 -21.07
N GLY A 246 -2.86 -6.87 -20.63
CA GLY A 246 -3.43 -7.09 -19.30
C GLY A 246 -2.84 -6.20 -18.20
N THR A 247 -1.84 -5.35 -18.45
CA THR A 247 -1.34 -4.40 -17.44
C THR A 247 -2.48 -3.48 -16.95
N PRO A 248 -2.60 -3.20 -15.64
CA PRO A 248 -3.62 -2.28 -15.14
C PRO A 248 -3.47 -0.86 -15.69
N ILE A 249 -4.59 -0.26 -16.08
CA ILE A 249 -4.71 1.14 -16.49
C ILE A 249 -5.38 1.90 -15.36
N LEU A 250 -4.76 2.99 -14.92
CA LEU A 250 -5.19 3.78 -13.77
C LEU A 250 -5.87 5.08 -14.22
N ALA A 251 -6.89 5.51 -13.48
CA ALA A 251 -7.41 6.87 -13.59
C ALA A 251 -6.31 7.86 -13.17
N VAL A 252 -6.01 8.85 -14.00
CA VAL A 252 -4.93 9.80 -13.69
C VAL A 252 -5.38 10.87 -12.72
N GLY A 253 -6.67 11.00 -12.44
CA GLY A 253 -7.21 11.97 -11.50
C GLY A 253 -8.56 11.50 -10.99
N ASP A 254 -9.00 12.05 -9.87
CA ASP A 254 -10.36 11.84 -9.35
C ASP A 254 -11.37 12.35 -10.41
N GLY A 255 -12.53 11.69 -10.53
CA GLY A 255 -13.52 12.13 -11.52
C GLY A 255 -14.71 11.20 -11.68
N VAL A 256 -15.48 11.47 -12.73
CA VAL A 256 -16.67 10.71 -13.11
C VAL A 256 -16.49 10.15 -14.52
N VAL A 257 -16.76 8.85 -14.69
CA VAL A 257 -16.72 8.19 -15.99
C VAL A 257 -17.86 8.73 -16.85
N LEU A 258 -17.53 9.50 -17.88
CA LEU A 258 -18.49 9.96 -18.88
C LEU A 258 -18.94 8.80 -19.78
N LYS A 259 -17.99 7.97 -20.19
CA LYS A 259 -18.23 6.88 -21.14
C LYS A 259 -17.29 5.71 -20.90
N ALA A 260 -17.84 4.51 -20.82
CA ALA A 260 -17.11 3.25 -20.95
C ALA A 260 -17.78 2.46 -22.08
N SER A 261 -17.14 2.38 -23.24
CA SER A 261 -17.79 1.91 -24.47
C SER A 261 -16.77 1.37 -25.47
N TYR A 262 -17.27 0.68 -26.50
CA TYR A 262 -16.49 0.27 -27.66
C TYR A 262 -16.75 1.21 -28.87
N THR A 263 -15.71 1.48 -29.67
CA THR A 263 -15.86 1.98 -31.06
C THR A 263 -14.79 1.37 -31.95
N LYS A 264 -15.02 1.34 -33.28
CA LYS A 264 -14.05 0.79 -34.25
C LYS A 264 -12.66 1.44 -34.16
N GLY A 265 -12.60 2.75 -33.95
CA GLY A 265 -11.33 3.48 -33.87
C GLY A 265 -10.63 3.32 -32.52
N ASN A 266 -11.36 3.55 -31.44
CA ASN A 266 -10.78 3.58 -30.10
C ASN A 266 -10.61 2.20 -29.46
N GLY A 267 -11.29 1.17 -29.98
CA GLY A 267 -11.47 -0.08 -29.27
C GLY A 267 -12.37 0.11 -28.05
N ASN A 268 -12.15 -0.70 -27.02
CA ASN A 268 -12.70 -0.44 -25.69
C ASN A 268 -11.99 0.77 -25.10
N PHE A 269 -12.77 1.75 -24.66
CA PHE A 269 -12.22 2.96 -24.08
C PHE A 269 -13.05 3.48 -22.91
N VAL A 270 -12.36 4.19 -22.02
CA VAL A 270 -12.96 4.94 -20.91
C VAL A 270 -12.67 6.43 -21.14
N LYS A 271 -13.67 7.28 -20.91
CA LYS A 271 -13.54 8.74 -20.87
C LYS A 271 -13.98 9.25 -19.51
N ILE A 272 -13.15 10.06 -18.86
CA ILE A 272 -13.35 10.55 -17.48
C ILE A 272 -13.39 12.08 -17.51
N LYS A 273 -14.39 12.66 -16.83
CA LYS A 273 -14.45 14.09 -16.53
C LYS A 273 -13.89 14.29 -15.13
N HIS A 274 -12.93 15.19 -15.01
CA HIS A 274 -12.33 15.52 -13.72
C HIS A 274 -12.99 16.76 -13.12
N ASP A 275 -13.12 17.82 -13.93
CA ASP A 275 -13.80 19.05 -13.56
C ASP A 275 -14.45 19.74 -14.78
N GLY A 276 -14.72 21.04 -14.70
CA GLY A 276 -15.24 21.85 -15.82
C GLY A 276 -14.26 22.04 -16.98
N THR A 277 -12.96 21.84 -16.73
CA THR A 277 -11.85 22.18 -17.62
C THR A 277 -11.23 20.92 -18.25
N TYR A 278 -11.03 19.88 -17.45
CA TYR A 278 -10.17 18.74 -17.77
C TYR A 278 -10.95 17.43 -17.93
N GLN A 279 -10.58 16.67 -18.98
CA GLN A 279 -11.07 15.32 -19.23
C GLN A 279 -9.93 14.43 -19.72
N THR A 280 -10.04 13.13 -19.51
CA THR A 280 -9.07 12.15 -20.01
C THR A 280 -9.76 11.02 -20.73
N GLN A 281 -9.04 10.37 -21.64
CA GLN A 281 -9.53 9.25 -22.42
C GLN A 281 -8.46 8.18 -22.58
N TYR A 282 -8.86 6.93 -22.40
CA TYR A 282 -7.98 5.76 -22.31
C TYR A 282 -8.48 4.73 -23.31
N LEU A 283 -7.70 4.42 -24.33
CA LEU A 283 -8.13 3.64 -25.48
C LEU A 283 -7.49 2.24 -25.50
N HIS A 284 -7.96 1.42 -26.44
CA HIS A 284 -7.41 0.11 -26.81
C HIS A 284 -7.43 -0.94 -25.70
N MET A 285 -8.28 -0.78 -24.69
CA MET A 285 -8.35 -1.70 -23.55
C MET A 285 -8.72 -3.12 -23.99
N GLN A 286 -8.23 -4.12 -23.27
CA GLN A 286 -8.76 -5.48 -23.39
C GLN A 286 -10.17 -5.53 -22.81
N LYS A 287 -10.32 -5.09 -21.56
CA LYS A 287 -11.56 -5.09 -20.79
C LYS A 287 -11.57 -3.93 -19.80
N PHE A 288 -12.77 -3.56 -19.34
CA PHE A 288 -12.97 -2.57 -18.29
C PHE A 288 -12.63 -3.14 -16.91
N GLY A 289 -12.26 -2.25 -15.98
CA GLY A 289 -12.13 -2.59 -14.56
C GLY A 289 -13.48 -2.88 -13.92
N GLN A 290 -13.46 -3.50 -12.75
CA GLN A 290 -14.69 -3.81 -12.01
C GLN A 290 -15.44 -2.51 -11.64
N GLY A 291 -16.75 -2.49 -11.90
CA GLY A 291 -17.61 -1.34 -11.59
C GLY A 291 -17.48 -0.14 -12.53
N ILE A 292 -16.60 -0.20 -13.54
CA ILE A 292 -16.36 0.91 -14.47
C ILE A 292 -17.44 0.96 -15.53
N LYS A 293 -18.32 1.94 -15.42
CA LYS A 293 -19.43 2.25 -16.34
C LYS A 293 -19.71 3.75 -16.35
N SER A 294 -20.47 4.23 -17.33
CA SER A 294 -20.93 5.63 -17.34
C SER A 294 -21.61 6.00 -16.01
N GLY A 295 -21.23 7.15 -15.45
CA GLY A 295 -21.70 7.64 -14.15
C GLY A 295 -20.90 7.15 -12.94
N ALA A 296 -20.00 6.17 -13.10
CA ALA A 296 -19.18 5.71 -11.98
C ALA A 296 -18.19 6.80 -11.53
N HIS A 297 -18.11 7.02 -10.22
CA HIS A 297 -17.04 7.80 -9.62
C HIS A 297 -15.76 6.98 -9.59
N VAL A 298 -14.64 7.63 -9.86
CA VAL A 298 -13.32 7.03 -9.75
C VAL A 298 -12.39 7.91 -8.94
N LYS A 299 -11.51 7.27 -8.18
CA LYS A 299 -10.37 7.93 -7.54
C LYS A 299 -9.16 7.85 -8.46
N GLN A 300 -8.30 8.86 -8.41
CA GLN A 300 -6.95 8.82 -8.98
C GLN A 300 -6.23 7.55 -8.50
N GLY A 301 -5.52 6.88 -9.40
CA GLY A 301 -4.86 5.61 -9.12
C GLY A 301 -5.79 4.39 -9.17
N GLN A 302 -7.11 4.56 -9.22
CA GLN A 302 -8.04 3.44 -9.35
C GLN A 302 -7.89 2.74 -10.71
N VAL A 303 -7.91 1.40 -10.71
CA VAL A 303 -7.88 0.59 -11.94
C VAL A 303 -9.19 0.78 -12.70
N ILE A 304 -9.09 1.33 -13.91
CA ILE A 304 -10.24 1.59 -14.79
C ILE A 304 -10.38 0.59 -15.94
N GLY A 305 -9.32 -0.19 -16.19
CA GLY A 305 -9.26 -1.16 -17.27
C GLY A 305 -7.90 -1.79 -17.38
N TYR A 306 -7.71 -2.59 -18.42
CA TYR A 306 -6.47 -3.32 -18.64
C TYR A 306 -5.97 -3.13 -20.07
N VAL A 307 -4.66 -3.00 -20.22
CA VAL A 307 -3.98 -2.81 -21.51
C VAL A 307 -4.40 -3.90 -22.49
N GLY A 308 -4.73 -3.50 -23.71
CA GLY A 308 -5.09 -4.41 -24.77
C GLY A 308 -4.59 -3.92 -26.11
N SER A 309 -5.22 -4.42 -27.18
CA SER A 309 -4.95 -4.00 -28.55
C SER A 309 -6.25 -3.95 -29.37
N THR A 310 -7.35 -3.51 -28.74
CA THR A 310 -8.66 -3.44 -29.41
C THR A 310 -8.79 -2.19 -30.29
N GLY A 311 -9.61 -2.26 -31.33
CA GLY A 311 -9.79 -1.14 -32.27
C GLY A 311 -8.58 -0.93 -33.17
N LEU A 312 -8.23 0.32 -33.48
CA LEU A 312 -7.13 0.65 -34.38
C LEU A 312 -5.78 0.71 -33.63
N ALA A 313 -5.25 -0.46 -33.27
CA ALA A 313 -3.98 -0.61 -32.55
C ALA A 313 -3.04 -1.61 -33.27
N THR A 314 -1.74 -1.33 -33.30
CA THR A 314 -0.72 -2.23 -33.91
C THR A 314 -0.18 -3.28 -32.93
N GLY A 315 -0.42 -3.10 -31.62
CA GLY A 315 0.05 -3.98 -30.56
C GLY A 315 -0.38 -3.47 -29.18
N PRO A 316 -0.04 -4.19 -28.11
CA PRO A 316 -0.45 -3.82 -26.75
C PRO A 316 0.06 -2.45 -26.28
N HIS A 317 -0.85 -1.51 -26.06
CA HIS A 317 -0.55 -0.19 -25.50
C HIS A 317 -1.83 0.51 -25.01
N VAL A 318 -1.66 1.61 -24.28
CA VAL A 318 -2.74 2.58 -24.00
C VAL A 318 -2.48 3.85 -24.79
N CYS A 319 -3.42 4.23 -25.66
CA CYS A 319 -3.43 5.57 -26.23
C CYS A 319 -4.14 6.49 -25.24
N PHE A 320 -3.36 7.29 -24.52
CA PHE A 320 -3.83 8.22 -23.50
C PHE A 320 -4.04 9.61 -24.11
N ARG A 321 -5.24 10.15 -23.95
CA ARG A 321 -5.61 11.46 -24.51
C ARG A 321 -6.06 12.38 -23.39
N PHE A 322 -5.49 13.58 -23.37
CA PHE A 322 -5.82 14.60 -22.39
C PHE A 322 -6.57 15.73 -23.06
N TRP A 323 -7.61 16.21 -22.41
CA TRP A 323 -8.47 17.27 -22.90
C TRP A 323 -8.44 18.44 -21.91
N LYS A 324 -8.27 19.65 -22.46
CA LYS A 324 -8.41 20.92 -21.74
C LYS A 324 -9.36 21.81 -22.52
N ASP A 325 -10.40 22.32 -21.88
CA ASP A 325 -11.40 23.21 -22.50
C ASP A 325 -12.00 22.61 -23.79
N GLY A 326 -12.30 21.31 -23.76
CA GLY A 326 -12.87 20.58 -24.89
C GLY A 326 -11.90 20.29 -26.05
N LYS A 327 -10.62 20.62 -25.94
CA LYS A 327 -9.58 20.34 -26.96
C LYS A 327 -8.57 19.32 -26.47
N GLN A 328 -8.14 18.42 -27.36
CA GLN A 328 -7.05 17.48 -27.06
C GLN A 328 -5.71 18.23 -27.03
N VAL A 329 -4.90 17.96 -26.02
CA VAL A 329 -3.63 18.66 -25.77
C VAL A 329 -2.53 17.67 -25.40
N ASN A 330 -1.28 18.08 -25.61
CA ASN A 330 -0.13 17.32 -25.15
C ASN A 330 0.02 17.47 -23.62
N HIS A 331 -0.36 16.43 -22.88
CA HIS A 331 -0.32 16.46 -21.40
C HIS A 331 1.09 16.56 -20.83
N LEU A 332 2.12 16.12 -21.57
CA LEU A 332 3.51 16.21 -21.11
C LEU A 332 4.02 17.65 -21.06
N ASN A 333 3.35 18.57 -21.76
CA ASN A 333 3.68 20.00 -21.77
C ASN A 333 2.75 20.81 -20.86
N LEU A 334 1.78 20.18 -20.20
CA LEU A 334 0.88 20.88 -19.29
C LEU A 334 1.59 21.15 -17.96
N LYS A 335 1.70 22.43 -17.62
CA LYS A 335 1.95 22.86 -16.25
C LYS A 335 0.60 23.04 -15.58
N PHE A 336 0.27 22.14 -14.66
CA PHE A 336 -0.93 22.31 -13.84
C PHE A 336 -0.67 23.42 -12.82
N PRO A 337 -1.66 24.30 -12.55
CA PRO A 337 -1.54 25.20 -11.42
C PRO A 337 -1.32 24.35 -10.15
N PRO A 338 -0.51 24.84 -9.19
CA PRO A 338 -0.41 24.18 -7.90
C PRO A 338 -1.81 24.02 -7.31
N ALA A 339 -2.07 22.88 -6.67
CA ALA A 339 -3.32 22.69 -5.96
C ALA A 339 -3.48 23.82 -4.94
N LYS A 340 -4.72 24.24 -4.70
CA LYS A 340 -4.98 25.19 -3.63
C LYS A 340 -4.50 24.59 -2.30
N PRO A 341 -3.88 25.38 -1.42
CA PRO A 341 -3.51 24.90 -0.09
C PRO A 341 -4.75 24.50 0.70
N LEU A 342 -4.52 23.91 1.87
CA LEU A 342 -5.54 23.70 2.89
C LEU A 342 -6.37 24.99 3.12
N PRO A 343 -7.66 24.85 3.47
CA PRO A 343 -8.48 26.00 3.87
C PRO A 343 -7.78 26.87 4.91
N ASP A 344 -8.00 28.19 4.86
CA ASP A 344 -7.35 29.14 5.78
C ASP A 344 -7.63 28.81 7.26
N GLU A 345 -8.75 28.13 7.55
CA GLU A 345 -9.10 27.63 8.88
C GLU A 345 -8.18 26.50 9.39
N ASP A 346 -7.68 25.65 8.51
CA ASP A 346 -6.81 24.51 8.85
C ASP A 346 -5.33 24.89 8.85
N MET A 347 -4.95 25.96 8.13
CA MET A 347 -3.56 26.37 7.96
C MET A 347 -2.79 26.59 9.27
N PRO A 348 -3.32 27.25 10.32
CA PRO A 348 -2.58 27.43 11.57
C PRO A 348 -2.18 26.11 12.23
N GLN A 349 -3.12 25.15 12.31
CA GLN A 349 -2.87 23.83 12.88
C GLN A 349 -1.89 23.04 12.01
N PHE A 350 -2.03 23.12 10.69
CA PHE A 350 -1.08 22.51 9.76
C PHE A 350 0.33 23.06 9.93
N MET A 351 0.51 24.38 10.05
CA MET A 351 1.84 24.98 10.21
C MET A 351 2.51 24.54 11.50
N GLU A 352 1.77 24.47 12.61
CA GLU A 352 2.29 23.99 13.89
C GLU A 352 2.77 22.53 13.78
N LEU A 353 1.95 21.67 13.18
CA LEU A 353 2.28 20.26 12.97
C LEU A 353 3.48 20.09 12.02
N ARG A 354 3.50 20.86 10.93
CA ARG A 354 4.60 20.92 9.97
C ARG A 354 5.91 21.27 10.67
N ASP A 355 5.92 22.34 11.46
CA ASP A 355 7.13 22.83 12.12
C ASP A 355 7.66 21.81 13.14
N GLN A 356 6.75 21.14 13.88
CA GLN A 356 7.09 20.03 14.75
C GLN A 356 7.78 18.89 13.99
N TYR A 357 7.19 18.44 12.88
CA TYR A 357 7.76 17.32 12.10
C TYR A 357 9.03 17.69 11.35
N ILE A 358 9.17 18.92 10.85
CA ILE A 358 10.44 19.42 10.29
C ILE A 358 11.53 19.36 11.35
N SER A 359 11.26 19.82 12.58
CA SER A 359 12.25 19.74 13.66
C SER A 359 12.70 18.31 13.94
N LEU A 360 11.79 17.34 13.85
CA LEU A 360 12.10 15.92 14.01
C LEU A 360 12.87 15.33 12.81
N LEU A 361 12.59 15.78 11.59
CA LEU A 361 13.36 15.43 10.39
C LEU A 361 14.77 16.02 10.47
N ASP A 362 14.94 17.26 10.91
CA ASP A 362 16.25 17.92 11.00
C ASP A 362 17.16 17.25 12.02
N LYS A 363 16.59 16.75 13.12
CA LYS A 363 17.32 15.96 14.13
C LYS A 363 17.64 14.54 13.66
N ALA A 364 16.94 14.02 12.63
CA ALA A 364 17.19 12.69 12.10
C ALA A 364 18.57 12.65 11.42
N SER A 365 19.45 11.83 11.97
CA SER A 365 20.78 11.56 11.40
C SER A 365 20.82 10.12 10.88
N PRO A 366 21.64 9.81 9.86
CA PRO A 366 21.79 8.45 9.39
C PRO A 366 22.18 7.53 10.53
N VAL A 367 21.47 6.41 10.68
CA VAL A 367 21.86 5.38 11.65
C VAL A 367 23.23 4.87 11.20
N LYS A 368 24.27 5.15 12.00
CA LYS A 368 25.57 4.51 11.80
C LYS A 368 25.35 3.03 12.09
N VAL A 369 25.37 2.20 11.06
CA VAL A 369 25.47 0.75 11.23
C VAL A 369 26.80 0.52 11.92
N ASP A 370 26.76 0.09 13.17
CA ASP A 370 27.96 -0.32 13.90
C ASP A 370 28.42 -1.62 13.27
N ASP A 371 29.60 -1.61 12.66
CA ASP A 371 30.18 -2.73 11.89
C ASP A 371 30.70 -3.86 12.82
N SER A 372 30.08 -4.00 13.99
CA SER A 372 30.46 -4.90 15.06
C SER A 372 29.46 -6.08 15.14
N SER A 373 29.45 -6.91 14.11
CA SER A 373 28.91 -8.28 14.23
C SER A 373 29.86 -9.26 13.56
N PRO A 374 30.11 -10.42 14.21
CA PRO A 374 31.29 -11.22 13.93
C PRO A 374 31.17 -11.89 12.56
N THR A 375 32.26 -11.80 11.78
CA THR A 375 32.47 -12.60 10.58
C THR A 375 32.27 -14.07 10.90
N VAL A 376 31.16 -14.64 10.46
CA VAL A 376 30.99 -16.09 10.38
C VAL A 376 31.87 -16.55 9.22
N GLU A 377 33.02 -17.15 9.55
CA GLU A 377 33.85 -17.86 8.58
C GLU A 377 32.99 -18.90 7.84
N LYS A 378 32.87 -18.72 6.53
CA LYS A 378 32.34 -19.75 5.64
C LYS A 378 33.35 -20.89 5.57
N GLY A 379 33.10 -21.94 6.34
CA GLY A 379 33.64 -23.26 6.04
C GLY A 379 33.08 -23.73 4.69
N ASN A 380 33.96 -23.93 3.72
CA ASN A 380 33.63 -24.55 2.43
C ASN A 380 33.54 -26.08 2.61
N PRO A 381 32.70 -26.77 1.81
CA PRO A 381 32.36 -28.20 1.99
C PRO A 381 33.52 -29.17 1.72
#